data_AF-A0A850RZ93-F1
#
_entry.id   AF-A0A850RZ93-F1
#
_cell.length_a   1.000
_cell.length_b   1.000
_cell.length_c   1.000
_cell.angle_alpha   90.00
_cell.angle_beta   90.00
_cell.angle_gamma   90.00
#
_symmetry.space_group_name_H-M   'P 1'
#
loop_
_entity.id
_entity.type
_entity.pdbx_description
1 polymer ?
#
loop_
_entity_poly.entity_id
_entity_poly.type
_entity_poly.pdbx_seq_one_letter_code
_entity_poly.pdbx_strand_id
1 'polypeptide(L)' 'MIIHCTKRLAARLPEVSPEPLAETNPLGSWHANLYTIDRRNCILFCHDQTRFVLFMAGVEEGAFRQAGFLVS' A
#
# COMPACT_ATOMS: atom_id res chain seq x y z
N MET A 1 2.52 -9.36 6.91
CA MET A 1 2.75 -7.99 6.43
C MET A 1 1.39 -7.38 6.19
N ILE A 2 1.10 -6.32 6.93
CA ILE A 2 -0.10 -5.51 6.84
C ILE A 2 0.28 -4.19 6.17
N ILE A 3 -0.45 -3.85 5.11
CA ILE A 3 -0.32 -2.54 4.47
C ILE A 3 -1.55 -1.72 4.82
N HIS A 4 -1.35 -0.71 5.66
CA HIS A 4 -2.33 0.35 5.84
C HIS A 4 -2.33 1.24 4.61
N CYS A 5 -3.49 1.63 4.10
CA CYS A 5 -3.52 2.50 2.93
C CYS A 5 -4.51 3.66 3.04
N THR A 6 -4.27 4.70 2.25
CA THR A 6 -5.24 5.79 2.15
C THR A 6 -6.50 5.32 1.41
N LYS A 7 -7.65 5.94 1.70
CA LYS A 7 -8.92 5.66 1.00
C LYS A 7 -8.80 5.71 -0.52
N ARG A 8 -7.93 6.59 -1.04
CA ARG A 8 -7.65 6.72 -2.47
C ARG A 8 -7.00 5.46 -3.06
N LEU A 9 -6.06 4.86 -2.34
CA LEU A 9 -5.45 3.59 -2.75
C LEU A 9 -6.40 2.41 -2.50
N ALA A 10 -7.13 2.39 -1.38
CA ALA A 10 -8.11 1.36 -1.06
C ALA A 10 -9.15 1.17 -2.17
N ALA A 11 -9.68 2.28 -2.73
CA ALA A 11 -10.66 2.25 -3.82
C ALA A 11 -10.16 1.61 -5.13
N ARG A 12 -8.86 1.34 -5.24
CA ARG A 12 -8.19 0.78 -6.42
C ARG A 12 -7.88 -0.71 -6.27
N LEU A 13 -7.98 -1.23 -5.06
CA LEU A 13 -7.59 -2.59 -4.71
C LEU A 13 -8.82 -3.51 -4.72
N PRO A 14 -8.63 -4.80 -5.04
CA PRO A 14 -9.74 -5.75 -5.14
C PRO A 14 -10.38 -6.07 -3.78
N GLU A 15 -9.59 -6.08 -2.72
CA GLU A 15 -10.04 -6.43 -1.36
C GLU A 15 -9.23 -5.66 -0.32
N VAL A 16 -9.92 -5.06 0.65
CA VAL A 16 -9.35 -4.35 1.79
C VAL A 16 -10.15 -4.73 3.02
N SER A 17 -9.47 -5.16 4.08
CA SER A 17 -10.12 -5.45 5.36
C SER A 17 -10.69 -4.16 5.96
N PRO A 18 -11.99 -4.14 6.32
CA PRO A 18 -12.57 -3.00 7.03
C PRO A 18 -12.14 -2.96 8.50
N GLU A 19 -11.64 -4.08 9.03
CA GLU A 19 -11.22 -4.21 10.42
C GLU A 19 -9.70 -4.09 10.54
N PRO A 20 -9.20 -3.41 11.59
CA PRO A 20 -7.77 -3.36 11.88
C PRO A 20 -7.22 -4.75 12.08
N LEU A 21 -6.24 -5.11 11.26
CA LEU A 21 -5.49 -6.34 11.39
C LEU A 21 -4.31 -6.11 12.35
N ALA A 22 -4.00 -7.09 13.20
CA ALA A 22 -2.86 -7.02 14.12
C ALA A 22 -1.62 -7.63 13.47
N GLU A 23 -0.53 -6.86 13.37
CA GLU A 23 0.77 -7.37 12.92
C GLU A 23 1.63 -7.72 14.13
N THR A 24 2.23 -8.91 14.12
CA THR A 24 3.14 -9.36 15.19
C THR A 24 4.60 -9.27 14.78
N ASN A 25 4.88 -9.13 13.48
CA ASN A 25 6.23 -8.96 12.97
C ASN A 25 6.66 -7.48 13.01
N PRO A 26 7.79 -7.12 13.65
CA PRO A 26 8.32 -5.75 13.66
C PRO A 26 8.55 -5.14 12.27
N LEU A 27 8.78 -5.99 11.25
CA LEU A 27 8.96 -5.58 9.86
C LEU A 27 7.67 -5.57 9.03
N GLY A 28 6.54 -5.89 9.66
CA GLY A 28 5.30 -6.21 8.97
C GLY A 28 4.35 -5.03 8.77
N SER A 29 4.55 -3.88 9.45
CA SER A 29 3.62 -2.75 9.41
C SER A 29 4.10 -1.62 8.50
N TRP A 30 3.28 -1.29 7.50
CA TRP A 30 3.60 -0.30 6.46
C TRP A 30 2.40 0.58 6.15
N HIS A 31 2.66 1.83 5.78
CA HIS A 31 1.68 2.72 5.18
C HIS A 31 1.94 2.92 3.68
N ALA A 32 0.90 2.80 2.87
CA ALA A 32 0.94 3.01 1.44
C ALA A 32 0.03 4.16 1.00
N ASN A 33 0.52 4.97 0.06
CA ASN A 33 -0.25 6.05 -0.53
C ASN A 33 -0.07 6.12 -2.05
N LEU A 34 -1.16 6.44 -2.74
CA LEU A 34 -1.19 6.60 -4.19
C LEU A 34 -0.92 8.06 -4.57
N TYR A 35 0.14 8.27 -5.33
CA TYR A 35 0.54 9.54 -5.92
C TYR A 35 0.36 9.52 -7.43
N THR A 36 0.22 10.71 -8.00
CA THR A 36 0.31 10.92 -9.44
C THR A 36 1.51 11.82 -9.70
N ILE A 37 2.55 11.28 -10.31
CA ILE A 37 3.81 12.00 -10.62
C ILE A 37 4.05 11.83 -12.11
N ASP A 38 4.28 12.93 -12.83
CA ASP A 38 4.46 12.94 -14.29
C ASP A 38 3.36 12.18 -15.05
N ARG A 39 2.11 12.35 -14.60
CA ARG A 39 0.90 11.68 -15.13
C ARG A 39 0.90 10.16 -14.99
N ARG A 40 1.78 9.60 -14.15
CA ARG A 40 1.84 8.17 -13.84
C ARG A 40 1.36 7.94 -12.42
N ASN A 41 0.65 6.83 -12.21
CA ASN A 41 0.35 6.35 -10.87
C ASN A 41 1.63 5.84 -10.21
N CYS A 42 1.88 6.23 -8.98
CA CYS A 42 3.02 5.79 -8.19
C CYS A 42 2.55 5.44 -6.79
N ILE A 43 3.13 4.39 -6.19
CA ILE A 43 2.82 4.01 -4.80
C ILE A 43 4.08 4.21 -3.95
N LEU A 44 3.92 4.96 -2.87
CA LEU A 44 4.93 5.09 -1.84
C LEU A 44 4.55 4.19 -0.67
N PHE A 45 5.45 3.31 -0.26
CA PHE A 45 5.34 2.53 0.96
C PHE A 45 6.32 3.07 1.98
N CYS A 46 5.88 3.25 3.21
CA CYS A 46 6.70 3.70 4.32
C CYS A 46 6.56 2.70 5.47
N HIS A 47 7.68 2.14 5.91
CA HIS A 47 7.71 1.29 7.08
C HIS A 47 7.47 2.12 8.34
N ASP A 48 6.58 1.64 9.21
CA ASP A 48 6.07 2.45 10.33
C ASP A 48 7.15 2.83 11.34
N GLN A 49 7.98 1.85 11.71
CA GLN A 49 9.03 2.04 12.71
C GLN A 49 10.28 2.75 12.15
N THR A 50 10.88 2.21 11.09
CA THR A 50 12.18 2.66 10.57
C THR A 50 12.10 3.84 9.63
N ARG A 51 10.89 4.18 9.13
CA ARG A 51 10.68 5.15 8.05
C ARG A 51 11.41 4.79 6.76
N PHE A 52 11.78 3.51 6.60
CA PHE A 52 12.32 3.02 5.34
C PHE A 52 11.25 3.10 4.26
N VAL A 53 11.64 3.58 3.07
CA VAL A 53 10.70 3.90 1.99
C VAL A 53 10.96 3.03 0.78
N LEU A 54 9.89 2.48 0.22
CA LEU A 54 9.89 1.85 -1.10
C LEU A 54 9.01 2.67 -2.04
N PHE A 55 9.49 2.90 -3.26
CA PHE A 55 8.78 3.68 -4.26
C PHE A 55 8.56 2.85 -5.51
N MET A 56 7.29 2.67 -5.89
CA MET A 56 6.90 1.98 -7.11
C MET A 56 6.39 3.01 -8.12
N ALA A 57 7.14 3.22 -9.20
CA ALA A 57 6.81 4.17 -10.25
C ALA A 57 6.02 3.52 -11.39
N GLY A 58 5.08 4.25 -11.98
CA GLY A 58 4.43 3.81 -13.22
C GLY A 58 3.49 2.62 -13.06
N VAL A 59 2.77 2.53 -11.94
CA VAL A 59 1.85 1.43 -11.65
C VAL A 59 0.67 1.44 -12.62
N GLU A 60 0.58 0.41 -13.44
CA GLU A 60 -0.53 0.24 -14.38
C GLU A 60 -1.81 -0.20 -13.68
N GLU A 61 -2.96 0.08 -14.29
CA GLU A 61 -4.29 -0.28 -13.77
C GLU A 61 -4.40 -1.77 -13.40
N GLY A 62 -3.89 -2.66 -14.27
CA GLY A 62 -3.94 -4.10 -14.06
C GLY A 62 -3.12 -4.58 -12.85
N ALA A 63 -2.08 -3.85 -12.47
CA ALA A 63 -1.19 -4.22 -11.37
C ALA A 63 -1.88 -4.13 -9.99
N PHE A 64 -2.84 -3.22 -9.82
CA PHE A 64 -3.59 -3.08 -8.57
C PHE A 64 -4.40 -4.35 -8.22
N ARG A 65 -4.79 -5.14 -9.23
CA ARG A 65 -5.57 -6.37 -9.04
C ARG A 65 -4.73 -7.56 -8.59
N GLN A 66 -3.40 -7.48 -8.70
CA GLN A 66 -2.47 -8.57 -8.37
C GLN A 66 -1.74 -8.33 -7.04
N ALA A 67 -2.18 -7.33 -6.26
CA ALA A 67 -1.61 -7.03 -4.96
C ALA A 67 -1.84 -8.19 -3.99
N GLY A 68 -0.79 -8.99 -3.73
CA GLY A 68 -0.83 -10.19 -2.88
C GLY A 68 -0.62 -9.92 -1.38
N PHE A 69 -0.96 -8.72 -0.90
CA PHE A 69 -0.77 -8.33 0.51
C PHE A 69 -2.10 -8.04 1.19
N LEU A 70 -2.17 -8.29 2.50
CA LEU A 70 -3.31 -7.94 3.34
C LEU A 70 -3.32 -6.42 3.53
N VAL A 71 -4.44 -5.79 3.19
CA VAL A 71 -4.62 -4.33 3.25
C VAL A 71 -5.67 -4.00 4.30
N SER A 72 -5.37 -3.03 5.18
CA SER A 72 -6.25 -2.51 6.23
C SER A 72 -6.35 -0.99 6.18
#